data_AF-W7UYF3-F1
#
_entry.id   AF-W7UYF3-F1
#
_cell.length_a   1.000
_cell.length_b   1.000
_cell.length_c   1.000
_cell.angle_alpha   90.00
_cell.angle_beta   90.00
_cell.angle_gamma   90.00
#
_symmetry.space_group_name_H-M   'P 1'
#
loop_
_entity.id
_entity.type
_entity.pdbx_description
1 polymer ?
#
loop_
_entity_poly.entity_id
_entity_poly.type
_entity_poly.pdbx_seq_one_letter_code
_entity_poly.pdbx_strand_id
1 'polypeptide(L)'
;MDTEWIFSGICVAVTFIMLIYYLKREKKIISAIVGALTGEAALFIVNKYGNMIDIDIPLNLFNFLGSAVLGAPFVVFLVIMNFL
;
A
#
# COMPACT_ATOMS: atom_id res chain seq x y z
N MET A 1 1.71 -8.73 20.60
CA MET A 1 2.64 -7.78 21.25
C MET A 1 4.03 -7.73 20.63
N ASP A 2 4.72 -8.82 20.23
CA ASP A 2 6.06 -8.68 19.61
C ASP A 2 6.04 -8.53 18.08
N THR A 3 5.09 -9.17 17.41
CA THR A 3 4.96 -9.15 15.94
C THR A 3 4.56 -7.78 15.39
N GLU A 4 3.79 -7.01 16.15
CA GLU A 4 3.26 -5.69 15.75
C GLU A 4 4.38 -4.65 15.59
N TRP A 5 5.38 -4.67 16.47
CA TRP A 5 6.52 -3.76 16.40
C TRP A 5 7.47 -4.11 15.25
N ILE A 6 7.68 -5.41 15.00
CA ILE A 6 8.49 -5.89 13.88
C ILE A 6 7.79 -5.53 12.56
N PHE A 7 6.48 -5.72 12.49
CA PHE A 7 5.69 -5.39 11.31
C PHE A 7 5.63 -3.87 11.04
N SER A 8 5.46 -3.08 12.10
CA SER A 8 5.52 -1.61 12.03
C SER A 8 6.90 -1.13 11.58
N GLY A 9 7.97 -1.70 12.13
CA GLY A 9 9.34 -1.40 11.74
C GLY A 9 9.63 -1.69 10.25
N ILE A 10 9.14 -2.84 9.76
CA ILE A 10 9.28 -3.21 8.34
C ILE A 10 8.46 -2.28 7.45
N CYS A 11 7.24 -1.91 7.83
CA CYS A 11 6.42 -0.97 7.06
C CYS A 11 7.04 0.43 6.98
N VAL A 12 7.58 0.93 8.10
CA VAL A 12 8.30 2.21 8.12
C VAL A 12 9.54 2.12 7.23
N ALA A 13 10.31 1.03 7.31
CA ALA A 13 11.50 0.84 6.47
C ALA A 13 11.15 0.78 4.97
N VAL A 14 10.12 0.03 4.57
CA VAL A 14 9.67 -0.06 3.18
C VAL A 14 9.16 1.28 2.66
N THR A 15 8.40 2.01 3.48
CA THR A 15 7.92 3.36 3.15
C THR A 15 9.08 4.32 2.95
N PHE A 16 10.08 4.28 3.82
CA PHE A 16 11.25 5.15 3.75
C PHE A 16 12.14 4.84 2.55
N ILE A 17 12.34 3.55 2.23
CA ILE A 17 13.08 3.11 1.04
C ILE A 17 12.36 3.56 -0.24
N MET A 18 11.03 3.40 -0.31
CA MET A 18 10.23 3.86 -1.43
C MET A 18 10.27 5.39 -1.57
N LEU A 19 10.26 6.13 -0.47
CA LEU A 19 10.32 7.60 -0.47
C LEU A 19 11.69 8.10 -0.98
N ILE A 20 12.79 7.48 -0.54
CA ILE A 20 14.14 7.77 -1.05
C ILE A 20 14.25 7.39 -2.54
N TYR A 21 13.65 6.26 -2.94
CA TYR A 21 13.62 5.83 -4.33
C TYR A 21 12.82 6.80 -5.22
N TYR A 22 11.71 7.35 -4.72
CA TYR A 22 10.87 8.31 -5.43
C TYR A 22 11.56 9.66 -5.63
N LEU A 23 12.29 10.13 -4.60
CA LEU A 23 13.05 11.39 -4.65
C LEU A 23 14.23 11.34 -5.63
N LYS A 24 14.78 10.14 -5.89
CA LYS A 24 16.03 9.97 -6.65
C LYS A 24 15.83 9.70 -8.15
N ARG A 25 14.60 9.53 -8.65
CA ARG A 25 14.34 9.08 -10.03
C ARG A 25 13.70 10.15 -10.93
N GLU A 26 14.49 10.67 -11.88
CA GLU A 26 14.12 11.69 -12.87
C GLU A 26 12.99 11.30 -13.85
N LYS A 27 12.57 10.02 -13.96
CA LYS A 27 11.52 9.56 -14.91
C LYS A 27 10.14 9.45 -14.26
N LYS A 28 9.53 10.60 -13.93
CA LYS A 28 8.29 10.76 -13.15
C LYS A 28 7.05 10.00 -13.66
N ILE A 29 6.87 9.81 -14.96
CA ILE A 29 5.58 9.39 -15.52
C ILE A 29 5.43 7.85 -15.54
N ILE A 30 6.46 7.14 -15.97
CA ILE A 30 6.43 5.67 -16.05
C ILE A 30 6.39 5.06 -14.65
N SER A 31 7.11 5.65 -13.69
CA SER A 31 7.11 5.19 -12.30
C SER A 31 5.76 5.43 -11.61
N ALA A 32 5.04 6.49 -11.98
CA ALA A 32 3.69 6.76 -11.47
C ALA A 32 2.67 5.75 -12.01
N ILE A 33 2.75 5.39 -13.30
CA ILE A 33 1.85 4.38 -13.90
C ILE A 33 2.09 3.00 -13.28
N VAL A 34 3.36 2.62 -13.08
CA VAL A 34 3.70 1.36 -12.40
C VAL A 34 3.27 1.39 -10.93
N GLY A 35 3.42 2.53 -10.25
CA GLY A 35 2.92 2.74 -8.90
C GLY A 35 1.40 2.57 -8.80
N ALA A 36 0.65 3.19 -9.71
CA ALA A 36 -0.80 3.09 -9.78
C ALA A 36 -1.26 1.65 -10.05
N LEU A 37 -0.68 0.98 -11.06
CA LEU A 37 -0.98 -0.42 -11.38
C LEU A 37 -0.69 -1.37 -10.22
N THR A 38 0.44 -1.17 -9.53
CA THR A 38 0.81 -2.00 -8.38
C THR A 38 -0.08 -1.71 -7.16
N GLY A 39 -0.52 -0.46 -6.97
CA GLY A 39 -1.49 -0.09 -5.95
C GLY A 39 -2.88 -0.66 -6.20
N GLU A 40 -3.39 -0.54 -7.42
CA GLU A 40 -4.69 -1.12 -7.80
C GLU A 40 -4.66 -2.65 -7.70
N ALA A 41 -3.59 -3.29 -8.18
CA ALA A 41 -3.42 -4.75 -8.06
C ALA A 41 -3.39 -5.19 -6.58
N ALA A 42 -2.65 -4.48 -5.73
CA ALA A 42 -2.62 -4.75 -4.30
C ALA A 42 -4.00 -4.56 -3.66
N LEU A 43 -4.71 -3.48 -4.00
CA LEU A 43 -6.04 -3.20 -3.45
C LEU A 43 -7.04 -4.28 -3.86
N PHE A 44 -6.99 -4.74 -5.11
CA PHE A 44 -7.86 -5.80 -5.62
C PHE A 44 -7.58 -7.15 -4.93
N ILE A 45 -6.31 -7.49 -4.71
CA ILE A 45 -5.91 -8.69 -3.98
C ILE A 45 -6.44 -8.63 -2.54
N VAL A 46 -6.23 -7.51 -1.85
CA VAL A 46 -6.69 -7.34 -0.46
C VAL A 46 -8.21 -7.31 -0.37
N ASN A 47 -8.93 -6.69 -1.31
CA ASN A 47 -10.38 -6.73 -1.30
C ASN A 47 -10.94 -8.14 -1.55
N LYS A 48 -10.32 -8.92 -2.45
CA LYS A 48 -10.80 -10.26 -2.79
C LYS A 48 -10.39 -11.34 -1.78
N TYR A 49 -9.18 -11.25 -1.26
CA TYR A 49 -8.59 -12.27 -0.38
C TYR A 49 -8.41 -11.80 1.07
N GLY A 50 -8.61 -10.52 1.38
CA GLY A 50 -8.47 -9.97 2.73
C GLY A 50 -9.45 -10.59 3.72
N ASN A 51 -10.64 -10.97 3.28
CA ASN A 51 -11.61 -11.65 4.13
C ASN A 51 -11.11 -13.03 4.63
N MET A 52 -10.11 -13.65 3.98
CA MET A 52 -9.49 -14.88 4.47
C MET A 52 -8.59 -14.67 5.70
N ILE A 53 -8.22 -13.41 5.97
CA ILE A 53 -7.34 -12.99 7.06
C ILE A 53 -8.04 -11.98 7.98
N ASP A 54 -9.38 -11.98 8.02
CA ASP A 54 -10.23 -11.05 8.80
C ASP A 54 -10.03 -9.56 8.44
N ILE A 55 -9.53 -9.28 7.23
CA ILE A 55 -9.32 -7.92 6.73
C ILE A 55 -10.44 -7.56 5.75
N ASP A 56 -11.32 -6.65 6.16
CA ASP A 56 -12.37 -6.13 5.29
C ASP A 56 -12.01 -4.74 4.77
N ILE A 57 -11.45 -4.70 3.55
CA ILE A 57 -11.04 -3.46 2.89
C ILE A 57 -11.96 -3.25 1.69
N PRO A 58 -12.91 -2.30 1.76
CA PRO A 58 -13.88 -2.10 0.71
C PRO A 58 -13.24 -1.48 -0.53
N LEU A 59 -13.65 -1.93 -1.71
CA LEU A 59 -13.24 -1.38 -3.00
C LEU A 59 -14.02 -0.10 -3.32
N ASN A 60 -13.82 0.96 -2.53
CA ASN A 60 -14.48 2.26 -2.70
C ASN A 60 -13.63 3.23 -3.52
N LEU A 61 -14.28 4.26 -4.08
CA LEU A 61 -13.63 5.30 -4.90
C LEU A 61 -12.44 5.95 -4.17
N PHE A 62 -12.55 6.16 -2.86
CA PHE A 62 -11.47 6.70 -2.04
C PHE A 62 -10.24 5.78 -2.02
N ASN A 63 -10.45 4.48 -1.81
CA ASN A 63 -9.36 3.50 -1.75
C ASN A 63 -8.74 3.28 -3.13
N PHE A 64 -9.58 3.28 -4.17
CA PHE A 64 -9.15 3.20 -5.56
C PHE A 64 -8.23 4.37 -5.92
N LEU A 65 -8.67 5.61 -5.71
CA LEU A 65 -7.86 6.81 -5.96
C LEU A 65 -6.61 6.89 -5.07
N GLY A 66 -6.73 6.51 -3.79
CA GLY A 66 -5.58 6.46 -2.88
C GLY A 66 -4.51 5.47 -3.35
N SER A 67 -4.94 4.28 -3.78
CA SER A 67 -4.04 3.26 -4.32
C SER A 67 -3.45 3.66 -5.68
N ALA A 68 -4.18 4.43 -6.50
CA ALA A 68 -3.66 4.95 -7.77
C ALA A 68 -2.62 6.07 -7.57
N VAL A 69 -2.80 6.93 -6.56
CA VAL A 69 -1.91 8.08 -6.31
C VAL A 69 -0.67 7.67 -5.50
N LEU A 70 -0.84 6.88 -4.44
CA LEU A 70 0.27 6.45 -3.57
C LEU A 70 0.82 5.07 -3.92
N GLY A 71 0.09 4.25 -4.67
CA GLY A 71 0.48 2.89 -5.04
C GLY A 71 0.23 1.85 -3.95
N ALA A 72 1.02 0.78 -3.99
CA ALA A 72 1.04 -0.26 -2.96
C ALA A 72 1.21 0.26 -1.50
N PRO A 73 1.98 1.32 -1.20
CA PRO A 73 2.09 1.90 0.15
C PRO A 73 0.74 2.25 0.78
N PHE A 74 -0.20 2.79 0.01
CA PHE A 74 -1.52 3.17 0.52
C PHE A 74 -2.35 1.95 0.93
N VAL A 75 -2.25 0.86 0.15
CA VAL A 75 -2.94 -0.40 0.47
C VAL A 75 -2.38 -1.03 1.73
N VAL A 76 -1.06 -1.00 1.91
CA VAL A 76 -0.40 -1.45 3.15
C VAL A 76 -0.88 -0.64 4.35
N PHE A 77 -1.00 0.68 4.20
CA PHE A 77 -1.50 1.55 5.26
C PHE A 77 -2.97 1.26 5.65
N LEU A 78 -3.83 1.04 4.65
CA LEU A 78 -5.22 0.64 4.88
C LEU A 78 -5.33 -0.69 5.63
N VAL A 79 -4.51 -1.67 5.25
CA VAL A 79 -4.44 -2.97 5.93
C VAL A 79 -4.05 -2.78 7.40
N ILE A 80 -3.03 -1.96 7.69
CA ILE A 80 -2.60 -1.68 9.07
C ILE A 80 -3.73 -0.99 9.86
N MET A 81 -4.41 0.00 9.26
CA MET A 81 -5.51 0.69 9.92
C MET A 81 -6.70 -0.22 10.22
N ASN A 82 -6.90 -1.29 9.43
CA ASN A 82 -7.96 -2.26 9.67
C ASN A 82 -7.66 -3.18 10.86
N PHE A 83 -6.37 -3.40 11.16
CA PHE A 83 -5.94 -4.16 12.33
C PHE A 83 -5.91 -3.36 13.64
N LEU A 84 -5.97 -2.03 13.57
CA LEU A 84 -5.95 -1.13 14.73
C LEU A 84 -7.37 -0.84 15.23
#